data_AF-A0A953SIV9-F1
#
_entry.id   AF-A0A953SIV9-F1
#
_cell.length_a   1.000
_cell.length_b   1.000
_cell.length_c   1.000
_cell.angle_alpha   90.00
_cell.angle_beta   90.00
_cell.angle_gamma   90.00
#
_symmetry.space_group_name_H-M   'P 1'
#
loop_
_entity.id
_entity.type
_entity.pdbx_description
1 polymer ?
#
loop_
_entity_poly.entity_id
_entity_poly.type
_entity_poly.pdbx_seq_one_letter_code
_entity_poly.pdbx_strand_id
1 'polypeptide(L)' 'MADVTIKEFADVVGISVDRLLSQLGEAGLPDKGAGDPISDQEKGQLLAYLR' A
#
# COMPACT_ATOMS: atom_id res chain seq x y z
N MET A 1 -3.29 10.57 13.64
CA MET A 1 -3.82 10.14 12.33
C MET A 1 -3.75 8.63 12.34
N ALA A 2 -4.81 7.93 11.93
CA ALA A 2 -4.88 6.48 12.05
C ALA A 2 -3.99 5.85 10.98
N ASP A 3 -2.81 5.38 11.38
CA ASP A 3 -1.95 4.56 10.54
C ASP A 3 -2.72 3.26 10.23
N VAL A 4 -3.30 3.18 9.04
CA VAL A 4 -3.95 1.95 8.54
C VAL A 4 -2.86 1.02 8.03
N THR A 5 -2.96 -0.27 8.33
CA THR A 5 -2.00 -1.24 7.81
C THR A 5 -2.21 -1.51 6.33
N ILE A 6 -1.18 -1.99 5.65
CA ILE A 6 -1.25 -2.43 4.25
C ILE A 6 -2.36 -3.46 4.06
N LYS A 7 -2.52 -4.38 5.03
CA LYS A 7 -3.61 -5.35 5.04
C LYS A 7 -4.99 -4.68 5.07
N GLU A 8 -5.21 -3.73 5.97
CA GLU A 8 -6.49 -2.99 6.03
C GLU A 8 -6.73 -2.16 4.77
N PHE A 9 -5.67 -1.55 4.21
CA PHE A 9 -5.79 -0.81 2.96
C PHE A 9 -6.14 -1.71 1.78
N ALA A 10 -5.54 -2.91 1.71
CA ALA A 10 -5.87 -3.92 0.70
C ALA A 10 -7.33 -4.36 0.80
N ASP A 11 -7.83 -4.57 2.02
CA ASP A 11 -9.24 -4.90 2.29
C ASP A 11 -10.19 -3.77 1.86
N VAL A 12 -9.82 -2.50 2.10
CA VAL A 12 -10.60 -1.32 1.69
C VAL A 12 -10.63 -1.14 0.16
N VAL A 13 -9.50 -1.37 -0.51
CA VAL A 13 -9.39 -1.25 -1.97
C VAL A 13 -9.96 -2.49 -2.68
N GLY A 14 -10.16 -3.59 -1.95
CA GLY A 14 -10.70 -4.85 -2.47
C GLY A 14 -9.69 -5.64 -3.32
N ILE A 15 -8.40 -5.46 -3.05
CA ILE A 15 -7.32 -6.19 -3.73
C ILE A 15 -6.56 -7.06 -2.71
N SER A 16 -5.87 -8.09 -3.19
CA SER A 16 -5.05 -8.92 -2.31
C SER A 16 -3.82 -8.14 -1.80
N VAL A 17 -3.43 -8.40 -0.55
CA VAL A 17 -2.23 -7.83 0.06
C VAL A 17 -0.99 -8.06 -0.80
N ASP A 18 -0.83 -9.26 -1.36
CA ASP A 18 0.27 -9.56 -2.30
C ASP A 18 0.28 -8.66 -3.54
N ARG A 19 -0.88 -8.33 -4.12
CA ARG A 19 -0.94 -7.39 -5.27
C ARG A 19 -0.53 -6.00 -4.84
N LEU A 20 -1.04 -5.54 -3.70
CA LEU A 20 -0.70 -4.23 -3.16
C LEU A 20 0.80 -4.13 -2.84
N LEU A 21 1.39 -5.17 -2.25
CA LEU A 21 2.83 -5.27 -1.95
C LEU A 21 3.68 -5.25 -3.22
N SER A 22 3.26 -5.99 -4.26
CA SER A 22 3.95 -5.96 -5.55
C SER A 22 3.97 -4.54 -6.13
N GLN A 23 2.84 -3.82 -6.07
CA GLN A 23 2.77 -2.45 -6.58
C GLN A 23 3.53 -1.45 -5.71
N LEU A 24 3.56 -1.64 -4.40
CA LEU A 24 4.41 -0.85 -3.50
C LEU A 24 5.89 -1.02 -3.84
N GLY A 25 6.33 -2.27 -4.08
CA GLY A 25 7.69 -2.57 -4.54
C GLY A 25 8.01 -1.89 -5.87
N GLU A 26 7.10 -1.96 -6.85
CA GLU A 26 7.26 -1.30 -8.16
C GLU A 26 7.25 0.23 -8.07
N ALA A 27 6.51 0.81 -7.11
CA ALA A 27 6.48 2.24 -6.84
C ALA A 27 7.73 2.75 -6.08
N GLY A 28 8.69 1.87 -5.75
CA GLY A 28 9.90 2.25 -5.03
C GLY A 28 9.71 2.34 -3.51
N LEU A 29 8.75 1.59 -2.95
CA LEU A 29 8.52 1.43 -1.51
C LEU A 29 8.86 -0.02 -1.07
N PRO A 30 10.12 -0.50 -1.21
CA PRO A 30 10.47 -1.92 -1.12
C PRO A 30 10.50 -2.56 0.28
N ASP A 31 10.22 -1.83 1.36
CA ASP A 31 10.38 -2.34 2.74
C ASP A 31 9.08 -2.37 3.54
N LYS A 32 7.97 -2.61 2.84
CA LYS A 32 6.68 -2.72 3.51
C LYS A 32 6.14 -4.14 3.46
N GLY A 33 5.78 -4.67 4.61
CA GLY A 33 5.08 -5.95 4.75
C GLY A 33 3.57 -5.76 4.94
N ALA A 34 2.83 -6.86 4.86
CA ALA A 34 1.38 -6.89 5.09
C ALA A 34 0.93 -6.21 6.40
N GLY A 35 1.76 -6.28 7.45
CA GLY A 35 1.50 -5.71 8.76
C GLY A 35 2.03 -4.28 8.94
N ASP A 36 2.75 -3.73 7.97
CA ASP A 36 3.29 -2.39 8.09
C ASP A 36 2.20 -1.33 7.88
N PRO A 37 2.29 -0.21 8.61
CA PRO A 37 1.42 0.93 8.40
C PRO A 37 1.67 1.56 7.02
N ILE A 38 0.59 1.88 6.32
CA ILE A 38 0.58 2.66 5.09
C ILE A 38 0.02 4.06 5.38
N SER A 39 0.85 5.06 5.15
CA SER A 39 0.52 6.48 5.28
C SER A 39 -0.22 7.00 4.06
N ASP A 40 -0.93 8.11 4.20
CA ASP A 40 -1.65 8.73 3.09
C ASP A 40 -0.72 9.20 1.97
N GLN A 41 0.54 9.52 2.29
CA GLN A 41 1.55 9.88 1.29
C GLN A 41 1.90 8.68 0.39
N GLU A 42 2.00 7.49 0.97
CA GLU A 42 2.32 6.25 0.25
C GLU A 42 1.13 5.79 -0.61
N LYS A 43 -0.09 5.92 -0.10
CA LYS A 43 -1.31 5.72 -0.91
C LYS A 43 -1.31 6.64 -2.13
N GLY A 44 -0.95 7.90 -1.94
CA GLY A 44 -0.84 8.88 -3.03
C GLY A 44 0.22 8.50 -4.06
N GLN A 45 1.38 8.01 -3.62
CA GLN A 45 2.44 7.51 -4.50
C GLN A 45 1.99 6.30 -5.32
N LEU A 46 1.29 5.35 -4.68
CA LEU A 46 0.76 4.17 -5.35
C LEU A 46 -0.28 4.55 -6.42
N LEU A 47 -1.19 5.47 -6.09
CA LEU A 47 -2.19 5.99 -7.03
C LEU A 47 -1.54 6.78 -8.19
N ALA A 48 -0.43 7.46 -7.93
CA ALA A 48 0.33 8.16 -8.96
C ALA A 48 1.08 7.19 -9.90
N TYR A 49 1.55 6.05 -9.38
CA TYR A 49 2.17 4.99 -10.18
C TYR A 49 1.16 4.26 -11.09
N LEU A 50 -0.07 4.08 -10.59
CA LEU A 50 -1.19 3.46 -11.32
C LEU A 50 -1.83 4.36 -12.39
N ARG A 51 -1.42 5.64 -12.48
CA ARG A 51 -1.99 6.64 -13.40
C ARG A 51 -1.05 6.92 -14.57
#